data_AF-X6CGY3-F1
#
_entry.id   AF-X6CGY3-F1
#
_cell.length_a   1.000
_cell.length_b   1.000
_cell.length_c   1.000
_cell.angle_alpha   90.00
_cell.angle_beta   90.00
_cell.angle_gamma   90.00
#
_symmetry.space_group_name_H-M   'P 1'
#
loop_
_entity.id
_entity.type
_entity.pdbx_description
1 polymer ?
#
loop_
_entity_poly.entity_id
_entity_poly.type
_entity_poly.pdbx_seq_one_letter_code
_entity_poly.pdbx_strand_id
1 'polypeptide(L)'
;MRQHRISMAKNDQQDTYEKLLSANHGRMLDLVKFAETKNAALLTFCSVWMGSIITMLRSPDELAMGYRAAFLVVLPLLAVAAVISLASFLPKFLHHFHRAADGSTNLLYFGDIAKLEAGEFGEAAKKRYFPEEGQSATDDYLDDMALQVAIQARIANRKFKTFNAAGRLVLASCVCMATPPVVWALQTTWATVQRWVIASG
;
A
#
# COMPACT_ATOMS: atom_id res chain seq x y z
N MET A 1 26.65 -3.92 -45.31
CA MET A 1 26.68 -4.86 -44.16
C MET A 1 26.85 -4.17 -42.80
N ARG A 2 27.79 -3.22 -42.60
CA ARG A 2 28.03 -2.59 -41.29
C ARG A 2 26.85 -1.75 -40.76
N GLN A 3 26.20 -0.95 -41.61
CA GLN A 3 25.03 -0.14 -41.22
C GLN A 3 23.82 -0.99 -40.79
N HIS A 4 23.54 -2.09 -41.51
CA HIS A 4 22.46 -3.01 -41.16
C HIS A 4 22.67 -3.71 -39.80
N ARG A 5 23.92 -4.01 -39.42
CA ARG A 5 24.22 -4.57 -38.09
C ARG A 5 24.05 -3.54 -36.96
N ILE A 6 24.34 -2.27 -37.23
CA ILE A 6 24.18 -1.18 -36.25
C ILE A 6 22.69 -0.88 -36.03
N SER A 7 21.88 -0.84 -37.09
CA SER A 7 20.43 -0.66 -36.96
C SER A 7 19.79 -1.83 -36.22
N MET A 8 20.19 -3.07 -36.52
CA MET A 8 19.69 -4.26 -35.83
C MET A 8 20.05 -4.26 -34.33
N ALA A 9 21.29 -3.90 -33.98
CA ALA A 9 21.70 -3.82 -32.57
C ALA A 9 20.97 -2.71 -31.79
N LYS A 10 20.72 -1.55 -32.41
CA LYS A 10 19.94 -0.46 -31.78
C LYS A 10 18.48 -0.89 -31.53
N ASN A 11 17.87 -1.56 -32.50
CA ASN A 11 16.52 -2.09 -32.41
C ASN A 11 16.40 -3.14 -31.27
N ASP A 12 17.36 -4.06 -31.18
CA ASP A 12 17.39 -5.08 -30.10
C ASP A 12 17.52 -4.45 -28.71
N GLN A 13 18.28 -3.36 -28.59
CA GLN A 13 18.42 -2.61 -27.33
C GLN A 13 17.12 -1.91 -26.95
N GLN A 14 16.46 -1.24 -27.90
CA GLN A 14 15.17 -0.58 -27.68
C GLN A 14 14.10 -1.60 -27.27
N ASP A 15 14.01 -2.74 -27.96
CA ASP A 15 13.14 -3.87 -27.62
C ASP A 15 13.35 -4.36 -26.19
N THR A 16 14.61 -4.55 -25.82
CA THR A 16 14.96 -5.07 -24.49
C THR A 16 14.59 -4.07 -23.40
N TYR A 17 14.83 -2.79 -23.65
CA TYR A 17 14.49 -1.73 -22.70
C TYR A 17 12.98 -1.55 -22.55
N GLU A 18 12.23 -1.58 -23.66
CA GLU A 18 10.77 -1.56 -23.65
C GLU A 18 10.21 -2.70 -22.82
N LYS A 19 10.67 -3.94 -23.07
CA LYS A 19 10.24 -5.13 -22.31
C LYS A 19 10.51 -4.98 -20.81
N LEU A 20 11.67 -4.41 -20.44
CA LEU A 20 12.02 -4.15 -19.05
C LEU A 20 11.07 -3.13 -18.40
N LEU A 21 10.77 -2.03 -19.09
CA LEU A 21 9.85 -1.00 -18.60
C LEU A 21 8.42 -1.53 -18.48
N SER A 22 7.93 -2.27 -19.47
CA SER A 22 6.61 -2.89 -19.45
C SER A 22 6.47 -3.91 -18.31
N ALA A 23 7.49 -4.76 -18.11
CA ALA A 23 7.53 -5.69 -16.99
C ALA A 23 7.56 -4.98 -15.62
N ASN A 24 8.32 -3.89 -15.50
CA ASN A 24 8.33 -3.08 -14.28
C ASN A 24 6.99 -2.38 -14.06
N HIS A 25 6.34 -1.88 -15.11
CA HIS A 25 5.03 -1.24 -15.02
C HIS A 25 3.99 -2.22 -14.47
N GLY A 26 3.93 -3.44 -15.01
CA GLY A 26 3.09 -4.52 -14.50
C GLY A 26 3.38 -4.84 -13.02
N ARG A 27 4.66 -4.99 -12.67
CA ARG A 27 5.06 -5.24 -11.27
C ARG A 27 4.64 -4.13 -10.32
N MET A 28 4.76 -2.86 -10.74
CA MET A 28 4.35 -1.73 -9.89
C MET A 28 2.83 -1.69 -9.70
N LEU A 29 2.05 -1.98 -10.74
CA LEU A 29 0.59 -2.12 -10.63
C LEU A 29 0.21 -3.22 -9.63
N ASP A 30 0.88 -4.36 -9.68
CA ASP A 30 0.63 -5.46 -8.75
C ASP A 30 0.99 -5.10 -7.31
N LEU A 31 2.09 -4.36 -7.10
CA LEU A 31 2.45 -3.84 -5.77
C LEU A 31 1.44 -2.84 -5.24
N VAL A 32 0.87 -1.98 -6.09
CA VAL A 32 -0.23 -1.06 -5.71
C VAL A 32 -1.43 -1.87 -5.24
N LYS A 33 -1.90 -2.84 -6.03
CA LYS A 33 -3.03 -3.72 -5.67
C LYS A 33 -2.77 -4.49 -4.38
N PHE A 34 -1.56 -5.03 -4.22
CA PHE A 34 -1.19 -5.76 -3.01
C PHE A 34 -1.20 -4.85 -1.77
N ALA A 35 -0.71 -3.62 -1.89
CA ALA A 35 -0.77 -2.64 -0.80
C ALA A 35 -2.22 -2.25 -0.47
N GLU A 36 -3.12 -2.19 -1.45
CA GLU A 36 -4.56 -1.97 -1.23
C GLU A 36 -5.20 -3.12 -0.48
N THR A 37 -4.95 -4.37 -0.91
CA THR A 37 -5.44 -5.57 -0.23
C THR A 37 -4.97 -5.62 1.22
N LYS A 38 -3.72 -5.25 1.50
CA LYS A 38 -3.18 -5.17 2.86
C LYS A 38 -3.91 -4.15 3.74
N ASN A 39 -4.15 -2.95 3.22
CA ASN A 39 -4.90 -1.92 3.95
C ASN A 39 -6.38 -2.33 4.15
N ALA A 40 -7.00 -2.99 3.16
CA ALA A 40 -8.35 -3.52 3.29
C ALA A 40 -8.45 -4.58 4.39
N ALA A 41 -7.51 -5.53 4.40
CA ALA A 41 -7.44 -6.57 5.43
C ALA A 41 -7.25 -5.96 6.83
N LEU A 42 -6.38 -4.95 6.95
CA LEU A 42 -6.14 -4.27 8.22
C LEU A 42 -7.37 -3.49 8.70
N LEU A 43 -8.10 -2.84 7.79
CA LEU A 43 -9.35 -2.15 8.09
C LEU A 43 -10.41 -3.14 8.59
N THR A 44 -10.61 -4.26 7.90
CA THR A 44 -11.54 -5.32 8.33
C THR A 44 -11.16 -5.85 9.71
N PHE A 45 -9.88 -6.13 9.93
CA PHE A 45 -9.38 -6.56 11.24
C PHE A 45 -9.72 -5.55 12.34
N CYS A 46 -9.44 -4.26 12.13
CA CYS A 46 -9.76 -3.21 13.10
C CYS A 46 -11.27 -3.15 13.37
N SER A 47 -12.10 -3.17 12.33
CA SER A 47 -13.56 -3.08 12.46
C SER A 47 -14.14 -4.25 13.27
N VAL A 48 -13.71 -5.47 13.01
CA VAL A 48 -14.15 -6.66 13.75
C VAL A 48 -13.75 -6.55 15.22
N TRP A 49 -12.47 -6.25 15.51
CA TRP A 49 -11.99 -6.15 16.88
C TRP A 49 -12.62 -5.00 17.67
N MET A 50 -12.83 -3.85 17.04
CA MET A 50 -13.57 -2.75 17.67
C MET A 50 -15.00 -3.19 18.03
N GLY A 51 -15.71 -3.84 17.10
CA GLY A 51 -17.04 -4.37 17.35
C GLY A 51 -17.09 -5.38 18.51
N SER A 52 -16.13 -6.31 18.55
CA SER A 52 -15.99 -7.26 19.67
C SER A 52 -15.72 -6.55 21.00
N ILE A 53 -14.78 -5.60 21.05
CA ILE A 53 -14.45 -4.85 22.26
C ILE A 53 -15.66 -4.03 22.75
N ILE A 54 -16.36 -3.34 21.85
CA ILE A 54 -17.57 -2.58 22.20
C ILE A 54 -18.65 -3.50 22.77
N THR A 55 -18.83 -4.68 22.18
CA THR A 55 -19.81 -5.67 22.65
C THR A 55 -19.45 -6.17 24.06
N MET A 56 -18.18 -6.49 24.30
CA MET A 56 -17.69 -6.91 25.62
C MET A 56 -17.80 -5.79 26.67
N LEU A 57 -17.50 -4.55 26.31
CA LEU A 57 -17.63 -3.39 27.21
C LEU A 57 -19.08 -3.06 27.58
N ARG A 58 -20.05 -3.46 26.75
CA ARG A 58 -21.48 -3.27 27.01
C ARG A 58 -22.11 -4.44 27.79
N SER A 59 -21.37 -5.53 27.98
CA SER A 59 -21.84 -6.65 28.80
C SER A 59 -22.04 -6.18 30.25
N PRO A 60 -23.13 -6.60 30.94
CA PRO A 60 -23.36 -6.26 32.34
C PRO A 60 -22.36 -6.92 33.29
N ASP A 61 -21.72 -8.01 32.87
CA ASP A 61 -20.71 -8.73 33.65
C ASP A 61 -19.40 -7.97 33.72
N GLU A 62 -18.74 -8.00 34.88
CA GLU A 62 -17.39 -7.45 35.00
C GLU A 62 -16.41 -8.22 34.14
N LEU A 63 -15.60 -7.48 33.39
CA LEU A 63 -14.54 -8.05 32.58
C LEU A 63 -13.47 -8.66 33.48
N ALA A 64 -13.23 -9.97 33.33
CA ALA A 64 -12.17 -10.68 34.03
C ALA A 64 -10.80 -10.00 33.84
N MET A 65 -9.88 -10.20 34.79
CA MET A 65 -8.47 -9.77 34.69
C MET A 65 -8.25 -8.26 34.46
N GLY A 66 -9.26 -7.40 34.61
CA GLY A 66 -9.10 -5.95 34.44
C GLY A 66 -9.02 -5.48 32.98
N TYR A 67 -9.55 -6.25 32.02
CA TYR A 67 -9.54 -5.90 30.58
C TYR A 67 -10.18 -4.54 30.25
N ARG A 68 -11.02 -4.00 31.14
CA ARG A 68 -11.69 -2.71 30.93
C ARG A 68 -10.70 -1.57 30.64
N ALA A 69 -9.60 -1.48 31.40
CA ALA A 69 -8.59 -0.46 31.18
C ALA A 69 -7.85 -0.65 29.84
N ALA A 70 -7.50 -1.90 29.50
CA ALA A 70 -6.86 -2.22 28.23
C ALA A 70 -7.76 -1.88 27.04
N PHE A 71 -9.05 -2.20 27.12
CA PHE A 71 -10.03 -1.90 26.07
C PHE A 71 -10.21 -0.39 25.83
N LEU A 72 -10.18 0.44 26.89
CA LEU A 72 -10.26 1.90 26.75
C LEU A 72 -9.05 2.50 26.02
N VAL A 73 -7.88 1.84 26.07
CA VAL A 73 -6.67 2.25 25.33
C VAL A 73 -6.64 1.67 23.92
N VAL A 74 -7.03 0.41 23.76
CA VAL A 74 -6.99 -0.31 22.48
C VAL A 74 -7.99 0.26 21.48
N LEU A 75 -9.20 0.61 21.93
CA LEU A 75 -10.26 1.10 21.05
C LEU A 75 -9.88 2.36 20.25
N PRO A 76 -9.32 3.44 20.85
CA PRO A 76 -8.84 4.58 20.08
C PRO A 76 -7.64 4.23 19.17
N LEU A 77 -6.74 3.33 19.58
CA LEU A 77 -5.62 2.90 18.73
C LEU A 77 -6.11 2.19 17.46
N LEU A 78 -7.07 1.27 17.60
CA LEU A 78 -7.70 0.58 16.48
C LEU A 78 -8.50 1.55 15.60
N ALA A 79 -9.20 2.53 16.20
CA ALA A 79 -9.92 3.56 15.45
C ALA A 79 -8.98 4.40 14.58
N VAL A 80 -7.85 4.86 15.14
CA VAL A 80 -6.84 5.60 14.37
C VAL A 80 -6.22 4.71 13.27
N ALA A 81 -5.91 3.44 13.56
CA ALA A 81 -5.42 2.51 12.56
C ALA A 81 -6.42 2.27 11.41
N ALA A 82 -7.71 2.18 11.73
CA ALA A 82 -8.80 2.06 10.75
C ALA A 82 -8.90 3.32 9.88
N VAL A 83 -8.83 4.52 10.46
CA VAL A 83 -8.85 5.79 9.71
C VAL A 83 -7.64 5.90 8.79
N ILE A 84 -6.44 5.53 9.25
CA ILE A 84 -5.23 5.53 8.42
C ILE A 84 -5.38 4.54 7.25
N SER A 85 -5.90 3.34 7.51
CA SER A 85 -6.13 2.32 6.49
C SER A 85 -7.16 2.78 5.46
N LEU A 86 -8.25 3.41 5.91
CA LEU A 86 -9.28 4.00 5.06
C LEU A 86 -8.72 5.15 4.21
N ALA A 87 -7.90 6.02 4.79
CA ALA A 87 -7.23 7.11 4.10
C ALA A 87 -6.26 6.64 3.00
N SER A 88 -5.78 5.39 3.07
CA SER A 88 -4.96 4.76 2.02
C SER A 88 -5.70 4.58 0.69
N PHE A 89 -7.03 4.49 0.72
CA PHE A 89 -7.88 4.37 -0.46
C PHE A 89 -8.19 5.70 -1.13
N LEU A 90 -8.01 6.84 -0.43
CA LEU A 90 -8.35 8.12 -1.02
C LEU A 90 -7.49 8.39 -2.27
N PRO A 91 -8.13 8.72 -3.42
CA PRO A 91 -7.41 9.09 -4.62
C PRO A 91 -6.70 10.42 -4.37
N LYS A 92 -5.38 10.34 -4.16
CA LYS A 92 -4.53 11.53 -4.22
C LYS A 92 -4.05 11.67 -5.64
N PHE A 93 -4.64 12.63 -6.35
CA PHE A 93 -4.14 13.05 -7.64
C PHE A 93 -2.72 13.57 -7.48
N LEU A 94 -1.77 12.81 -8.01
CA LEU A 94 -0.38 13.21 -8.13
C LEU A 94 -0.25 14.27 -9.24
N HIS A 95 -1.09 15.32 -9.23
CA HIS A 95 -1.23 16.30 -10.31
C HIS A 95 0.11 16.91 -10.78
N HIS A 96 1.12 16.92 -9.90
CA HIS A 96 2.46 17.41 -10.21
C HIS A 96 3.40 16.43 -10.93
N PHE A 97 3.02 15.16 -11.08
CA PHE A 97 3.93 14.12 -11.58
C PHE A 97 3.52 13.51 -12.93
N HIS A 98 2.45 13.97 -13.56
CA HIS A 98 1.93 13.40 -14.82
C HIS A 98 2.45 14.06 -16.09
N ARG A 99 3.23 15.14 -15.99
CA ARG A 99 3.75 15.82 -17.18
C ARG A 99 5.02 15.15 -17.66
N ALA A 100 5.09 14.85 -18.95
CA ALA A 100 6.32 14.52 -19.65
C ALA A 100 7.35 15.66 -19.46
N ALA A 101 8.64 15.35 -19.62
CA ALA A 101 9.74 16.30 -19.34
C ALA A 101 9.65 17.59 -20.18
N ASP A 102 8.99 17.51 -21.33
CA ASP A 102 8.73 18.60 -22.28
C ASP A 102 7.37 19.30 -22.07
N GLY A 103 6.55 18.84 -21.11
CA GLY A 103 5.21 19.34 -20.86
C GLY A 103 4.14 18.82 -21.82
N SER A 104 4.46 17.85 -22.68
CA SER A 104 3.51 17.23 -23.60
C SER A 104 2.54 16.26 -22.92
N THR A 105 1.46 15.92 -23.62
CA THR A 105 0.38 15.05 -23.17
C THR A 105 0.84 13.59 -23.14
N ASN A 106 0.77 12.93 -21.98
CA ASN A 106 1.14 11.52 -21.86
C ASN A 106 -0.06 10.65 -22.24
N LEU A 107 -0.07 10.14 -23.47
CA LEU A 107 -1.17 9.32 -24.00
C LEU A 107 -1.21 7.89 -23.43
N LEU A 108 -0.28 7.51 -22.53
CA LEU A 108 -0.43 6.28 -21.75
C LEU A 108 -1.24 6.55 -20.46
N TYR A 109 -1.29 7.79 -19.97
CA TYR A 109 -1.93 8.14 -18.72
C TYR A 109 -3.44 8.37 -18.90
N PHE A 110 -4.25 7.64 -18.12
CA PHE A 110 -5.71 7.67 -18.24
C PHE A 110 -6.31 9.08 -18.14
N GLY A 111 -5.75 9.96 -17.30
CA GLY A 111 -6.27 11.32 -17.11
C GLY A 111 -6.00 12.25 -18.28
N ASP A 112 -5.01 11.95 -19.11
CA ASP A 112 -4.71 12.66 -20.34
C ASP A 112 -5.52 12.08 -21.52
N ILE A 113 -5.66 10.75 -21.57
CA ILE A 113 -6.56 10.07 -22.51
C ILE A 113 -8.02 10.54 -22.33
N ALA A 114 -8.46 10.71 -21.08
CA ALA A 114 -9.83 11.14 -20.76
C ALA A 114 -10.17 12.56 -21.23
N LYS A 115 -9.19 13.36 -21.66
CA LYS A 115 -9.40 14.70 -22.25
C LYS A 115 -9.65 14.66 -23.75
N LEU A 116 -9.36 13.53 -24.41
CA LEU A 116 -9.56 13.33 -25.83
C LEU A 116 -10.98 12.85 -26.13
N GLU A 117 -11.47 13.12 -27.33
CA GLU A 117 -12.71 12.50 -27.80
C GLU A 117 -12.47 11.01 -28.13
N ALA A 118 -13.52 10.19 -28.05
CA ALA A 118 -13.43 8.74 -28.19
C ALA A 118 -12.84 8.25 -29.53
N GLY A 119 -12.93 9.07 -30.59
CA GLY A 119 -12.34 8.78 -31.90
C GLY A 119 -10.90 9.27 -32.09
N GLU A 120 -10.40 10.15 -31.22
CA GLU A 120 -9.12 10.85 -31.43
C GLU A 120 -7.92 10.09 -30.87
N PHE A 121 -8.13 9.24 -29.87
CA PHE A 121 -7.04 8.56 -29.17
C PHE A 121 -6.18 7.71 -30.11
N GLY A 122 -6.80 6.93 -31.01
CA GLY A 122 -6.05 6.04 -31.91
C GLY A 122 -5.09 6.78 -32.83
N GLU A 123 -5.55 7.87 -33.45
CA GLU A 123 -4.73 8.71 -34.32
C GLU A 123 -3.66 9.47 -33.53
N ALA A 124 -4.00 9.99 -32.35
CA ALA A 124 -3.05 10.69 -31.49
C ALA A 124 -1.93 9.74 -30.98
N ALA A 125 -2.30 8.53 -30.55
CA ALA A 125 -1.36 7.51 -30.08
C ALA A 125 -0.46 7.01 -31.22
N LYS A 126 -1.03 6.77 -32.41
CA LYS A 126 -0.25 6.40 -33.60
C LYS A 126 0.72 7.51 -33.97
N LYS A 127 0.27 8.77 -33.99
CA LYS A 127 1.14 9.91 -34.31
C LYS A 127 2.33 10.06 -33.35
N ARG A 128 2.13 9.80 -32.06
CA ARG A 128 3.17 9.97 -31.02
C ARG A 128 4.07 8.74 -30.87
N TYR A 129 3.50 7.54 -30.93
CA TYR A 129 4.20 6.32 -30.51
C TYR A 129 4.58 5.38 -31.64
N PHE A 130 4.09 5.58 -32.87
CA PHE A 130 4.43 4.71 -33.98
C PHE A 130 5.92 4.89 -34.36
N PRO A 131 6.74 3.82 -34.27
CA PRO A 131 8.18 3.94 -34.50
C PRO A 131 8.51 4.16 -35.98
N GLU A 132 9.62 4.85 -36.24
CA GLU A 132 10.19 5.00 -37.58
C GLU A 132 10.85 3.69 -38.06
N GLU A 133 11.11 3.57 -39.36
CA GLU A 133 11.78 2.39 -39.92
C GLU A 133 13.14 2.13 -39.24
N GLY A 134 13.32 0.89 -38.75
CA GLY A 134 14.55 0.47 -38.08
C GLY A 134 14.63 0.81 -36.59
N GLN A 135 13.54 1.35 -36.01
CA GLN A 135 13.34 1.46 -34.57
C GLN A 135 12.19 0.57 -34.14
N SER A 136 12.20 0.13 -32.89
CA SER A 136 11.10 -0.66 -32.32
C SER A 136 10.21 0.12 -31.39
N ALA A 137 10.74 1.18 -30.80
CA ALA A 137 10.03 2.08 -29.91
C ALA A 137 10.47 3.52 -30.17
N THR A 138 9.53 4.45 -29.99
CA THR A 138 9.83 5.89 -29.96
C THR A 138 10.36 6.27 -28.58
N ASP A 139 11.24 7.28 -28.53
CA ASP A 139 11.76 7.79 -27.26
C ASP A 139 10.63 8.36 -26.38
N ASP A 140 9.64 9.04 -26.98
CA ASP A 140 8.44 9.55 -26.30
C ASP A 140 7.67 8.43 -25.59
N TYR A 141 7.50 7.27 -26.23
CA TYR A 141 6.82 6.12 -25.63
C TYR A 141 7.60 5.54 -24.45
N LEU A 142 8.92 5.40 -24.59
CA LEU A 142 9.79 4.89 -23.53
C LEU A 142 9.83 5.84 -22.32
N ASP A 143 9.88 7.14 -22.57
CA ASP A 143 9.86 8.18 -21.53
C ASP A 143 8.50 8.23 -20.80
N ASP A 144 7.40 8.20 -21.54
CA ASP A 144 6.06 8.16 -20.95
C ASP A 144 5.85 6.87 -20.13
N MET A 145 6.38 5.73 -20.59
CA MET A 145 6.32 4.47 -19.84
C MET A 145 7.18 4.50 -18.58
N ALA A 146 8.41 5.05 -18.65
CA ALA A 146 9.27 5.24 -17.48
C ALA A 146 8.63 6.16 -16.44
N LEU A 147 7.97 7.23 -16.88
CA LEU A 147 7.20 8.12 -16.02
C LEU A 147 6.09 7.36 -15.28
N GLN A 148 5.35 6.51 -15.98
CA GLN A 148 4.31 5.68 -15.36
C GLN A 148 4.86 4.71 -14.32
N VAL A 149 5.98 4.03 -14.63
CA VAL A 149 6.66 3.16 -13.65
C VAL A 149 7.01 3.95 -12.39
N ALA A 150 7.58 5.14 -12.54
CA ALA A 150 7.94 6.00 -11.40
C ALA A 150 6.73 6.47 -10.59
N ILE A 151 5.64 6.88 -11.26
CA ILE A 151 4.39 7.28 -10.59
C ILE A 151 3.81 6.10 -9.80
N GLN A 152 3.69 4.93 -10.42
CA GLN A 152 3.12 3.75 -9.76
C GLN A 152 3.98 3.29 -8.59
N ALA A 153 5.31 3.33 -8.72
CA ALA A 153 6.22 3.05 -7.61
C ALA A 153 6.00 4.01 -6.41
N ARG A 154 5.79 5.30 -6.68
CA ARG A 154 5.47 6.30 -5.63
C ARG A 154 4.13 6.03 -4.96
N ILE A 155 3.10 5.65 -5.73
CA ILE A 155 1.79 5.28 -5.20
C ILE A 155 1.91 4.05 -4.30
N ALA A 156 2.58 3.00 -4.78
CA ALA A 156 2.82 1.77 -4.03
C ALA A 156 3.55 2.07 -2.71
N ASN A 157 4.68 2.78 -2.78
CA ASN A 157 5.47 3.14 -1.59
C ASN A 157 4.64 3.92 -0.56
N ARG A 158 3.83 4.89 -1.00
CA ARG A 158 2.93 5.63 -0.11
C ARG A 158 1.94 4.69 0.59
N LYS A 159 1.27 3.79 -0.15
CA LYS A 159 0.30 2.85 0.43
C LYS A 159 0.95 1.87 1.40
N PHE A 160 2.19 1.44 1.13
CA PHE A 160 2.97 0.64 2.09
C PHE A 160 3.35 1.41 3.35
N LYS A 161 3.72 2.69 3.25
CA LYS A 161 3.97 3.54 4.42
C LYS A 161 2.72 3.67 5.28
N THR A 162 1.57 3.90 4.66
CA THR A 162 0.28 3.95 5.36
C THR A 162 -0.05 2.63 6.06
N PHE A 163 0.13 1.51 5.37
CA PHE A 163 -0.04 0.16 5.95
C PHE A 163 0.89 -0.05 7.15
N ASN A 164 2.18 0.29 7.03
CA ASN A 164 3.14 0.12 8.12
C ASN A 164 2.80 0.99 9.33
N ALA A 165 2.34 2.22 9.11
CA ALA A 165 1.91 3.11 10.19
C ALA A 165 0.69 2.55 10.95
N ALA A 166 -0.35 2.14 10.22
CA ALA A 166 -1.52 1.51 10.82
C ALA A 166 -1.17 0.17 11.50
N GLY A 167 -0.30 -0.64 10.88
CA GLY A 167 0.16 -1.91 11.42
C GLY A 167 0.89 -1.77 12.76
N ARG A 168 1.69 -0.70 12.94
CA ARG A 168 2.33 -0.42 14.24
C ARG A 168 1.32 -0.12 15.35
N LEU A 169 0.24 0.59 15.03
CA LEU A 169 -0.84 0.86 15.99
C LEU A 169 -1.61 -0.41 16.36
N VAL A 170 -1.84 -1.29 15.38
CA VAL A 170 -2.45 -2.60 15.62
C VAL A 170 -1.53 -3.48 16.47
N LEU A 171 -0.22 -3.51 16.21
CA LEU A 171 0.74 -4.21 17.05
C LEU A 171 0.77 -3.67 18.48
N ALA A 172 0.78 -2.34 18.65
CA ALA A 172 0.69 -1.71 19.97
C ALA A 172 -0.61 -2.11 20.69
N SER A 173 -1.72 -2.17 19.96
CA SER A 173 -3.01 -2.64 20.48
C SER A 173 -2.93 -4.09 20.98
N CYS A 174 -2.32 -4.99 20.21
CA CYS A 174 -2.11 -6.38 20.62
C CYS A 174 -1.25 -6.49 21.90
N VAL A 175 -0.20 -5.67 22.01
CA VAL A 175 0.62 -5.61 23.24
C VAL A 175 -0.22 -5.13 24.42
N CYS A 176 -1.01 -4.07 24.26
CA CYS A 176 -1.92 -3.58 25.30
C CYS A 176 -2.95 -4.64 25.71
N MET A 177 -3.47 -5.44 24.77
CA MET A 177 -4.39 -6.53 25.07
C MET A 177 -3.74 -7.70 25.81
N ALA A 178 -2.43 -7.90 25.66
CA ALA A 178 -1.69 -8.95 26.35
C ALA A 178 -1.31 -8.58 27.79
N THR A 179 -1.40 -7.29 28.19
CA THR A 179 -0.98 -6.88 29.55
C THR A 179 -1.86 -7.43 30.66
N PRO A 180 -3.22 -7.46 30.58
CA PRO A 180 -4.06 -7.95 31.68
C PRO A 180 -3.75 -9.41 32.11
N PRO A 181 -3.66 -10.41 31.20
CA PRO A 181 -3.37 -11.78 31.61
C PRO A 181 -1.95 -11.96 32.16
N VAL A 182 -0.97 -11.19 31.65
CA VAL A 182 0.41 -11.22 32.16
C VAL A 182 0.48 -10.67 33.58
N VAL A 183 -0.17 -9.52 33.83
CA VAL A 183 -0.25 -8.93 35.17
C VAL A 183 -0.96 -9.88 36.13
N TRP A 184 -2.07 -10.49 35.70
CA TRP A 184 -2.81 -11.46 36.50
C TRP A 184 -1.96 -12.70 36.86
N ALA A 185 -1.20 -13.25 35.91
CA ALA A 185 -0.31 -14.39 36.14
C ALA A 185 0.82 -14.06 37.12
N LEU A 186 1.40 -12.86 37.03
CA LEU A 186 2.42 -12.39 37.97
C LEU A 186 1.85 -12.18 39.38
N GLN A 187 0.65 -11.61 39.49
CA GLN A 187 0.00 -11.40 40.78
C GLN A 187 -0.37 -12.72 41.45
N THR A 188 -0.89 -13.70 40.69
CA THR A 188 -1.28 -15.01 41.22
C THR A 188 -0.08 -15.84 41.65
N THR A 189 1.00 -15.85 40.86
CA THR A 189 2.25 -16.54 41.24
C THR A 189 2.88 -15.90 42.48
N TRP A 190 2.95 -14.57 42.55
CA TRP A 190 3.45 -13.86 43.73
C TRP A 190 2.64 -14.18 44.99
N ALA A 191 1.31 -14.11 44.90
CA ALA A 191 0.42 -14.42 46.02
C ALA A 191 0.50 -15.89 46.47
N THR A 192 0.84 -16.80 45.56
CA THR A 192 1.04 -18.23 45.88
C THR A 192 2.35 -18.45 46.61
N VAL A 193 3.42 -17.80 46.15
CA VAL A 193 4.75 -17.84 46.80
C VAL A 193 4.67 -17.26 48.22
N GLN A 194 4.03 -16.11 48.41
CA GLN A 194 3.85 -15.51 49.73
C GLN A 194 3.10 -16.44 50.70
N ARG A 195 2.04 -17.10 50.23
CA ARG A 195 1.29 -18.08 51.03
C ARG A 195 2.15 -19.28 51.43
N TRP A 196 3.00 -19.77 50.53
CA TRP A 196 3.94 -20.85 50.83
C TRP A 196 4.98 -20.45 51.87
N VAL A 197 5.59 -19.27 51.72
CA VAL A 197 6.61 -18.77 52.66
C VAL A 197 6.04 -18.59 54.06
N ILE A 198 4.81 -18.07 54.19
CA ILE A 198 4.13 -17.92 55.48
C ILE A 198 3.76 -19.29 56.09
N ALA A 199 3.44 -20.30 55.27
CA ALA A 199 3.05 -21.62 55.75
C ALA A 199 4.25 -22.50 56.17
N SER A 200 5.47 -22.17 55.73
CA SER A 200 6.69 -22.95 56.01
C SER A 200 7.61 -22.35 57.07
N GLY A 201 7.27 -21.19 57.64
CA GLY A 201 8.03 -20.51 58.71
C GLY A 201 7.20 -20.44 59.98
#